data_AF-A0A935EZD4-F1
#
_entry.id   AF-A0A935EZD4-F1
#
_cell.length_a   1.000
_cell.length_b   1.000
_cell.length_c   1.000
_cell.angle_alpha   90.00
_cell.angle_beta   90.00
_cell.angle_gamma   90.00
#
_symmetry.space_group_name_H-M   'P 1'
#
loop_
_entity.id
_entity.type
_entity.pdbx_description
1 polymer ?
#
loop_
_entity_poly.entity_id
_entity_poly.type
_entity_poly.pdbx_seq_one_letter_code
_entity_poly.pdbx_strand_id
1 'polypeptide(L)'
;MGGIAIYLTFAGGFLFYTPHLSAFYPIMLGATILFATGLIDDLIQLKPYIKLVMQLIAASIVVYGGLRMPWTSHQSINDLLTIFWLVGITNAINLLDNMDGLAGGISLIACIFLAINFAASGQSVELLLPLIMIGAIAGFLVFNFNPASIFMGDCGALFLGFSLGGIALMSGEARTRNLAAVLLTPVLIFIIPILDTSIVTVTRKLSGRAVSQGGRDHTSHRLVALGMSERRAVILLYLVAIIAGIIAVYVRQMRIGVTVVTIAGFALAILFIGLLLGKVKVYDESEHPGGTLIDVIQGFTHRRRIFENLLDMGMIVLAYYVAYLIRWDGDIPPDQRKIFAATVPLMIGIELFAFLAGGVYRGIWRYAGIDELVTIAKSTVLGSGIAGMAILSLYRFNGPSRGVMILNGILIFLMVAASRVSFRFLGTLLVGRRKAHPDARPVLIYGAGDGGAMLIGELLNNPAHQYEPLGFIDDDRTKTGKLLRGYQIFHSRELPDLIEEHGVTEVLISSLKVGEERLEQFKSLGIEFRRMRIHIE
;
A
#
# COMPACT_ATOMS: atom_id res chain seq x y z
N MET A 1 4.74 29.80 4.42
CA MET A 1 5.05 28.39 4.75
C MET A 1 4.06 27.91 5.78
N GLY A 2 3.30 26.85 5.48
CA GLY A 2 2.24 26.36 6.37
C GLY A 2 2.77 25.76 7.67
N GLY A 3 3.99 25.23 7.69
CA GLY A 3 4.63 24.71 8.91
C GLY A 3 4.77 25.74 10.04
N ILE A 4 4.96 27.02 9.71
CA ILE A 4 5.00 28.11 10.70
C ILE A 4 3.65 28.25 11.40
N ALA A 5 2.54 28.21 10.65
CA ALA A 5 1.21 28.30 11.23
C ALA A 5 0.92 27.11 12.16
N ILE A 6 1.25 25.89 11.72
CA ILE A 6 1.10 24.68 12.54
C ILE A 6 1.89 24.80 13.84
N TYR A 7 3.18 25.17 13.76
CA TYR A 7 4.05 25.32 14.92
C TYR A 7 3.53 26.39 15.90
N LEU A 8 3.17 27.58 15.41
CA LEU A 8 2.71 28.67 16.28
C LEU A 8 1.39 28.32 16.97
N THR A 9 0.45 27.66 16.26
CA THR A 9 -0.79 27.20 16.86
C THR A 9 -0.53 26.12 17.92
N PHE A 10 0.34 25.15 17.63
CA PHE A 10 0.69 24.12 18.61
C PHE A 10 1.44 24.69 19.82
N ALA A 11 2.39 25.59 19.60
CA ALA A 11 3.17 26.24 20.65
C ALA A 11 2.30 27.13 21.55
N GLY A 12 1.40 27.92 20.96
CA GLY A 12 0.43 28.71 21.71
C GLY A 12 -0.51 27.83 22.54
N GLY A 13 -1.04 26.75 21.93
CA GLY A 13 -1.88 25.78 22.64
C GLY A 13 -1.14 25.08 23.79
N PHE A 14 0.10 24.66 23.57
CA PHE A 14 0.94 24.05 24.60
C PHE A 14 1.17 24.98 25.79
N LEU A 15 1.52 26.25 25.53
CA LEU A 15 1.75 27.23 26.60
C LEU A 15 0.46 27.58 27.34
N PHE A 16 -0.70 27.53 26.67
CA PHE A 16 -1.98 27.84 27.29
C PHE A 16 -2.53 26.68 28.13
N TYR A 17 -2.52 25.45 27.61
CA TYR A 17 -3.17 24.29 28.24
C TYR A 17 -2.22 23.42 29.07
N THR A 18 -0.92 23.39 28.77
CA THR A 18 0.04 22.48 29.40
C THR A 18 1.27 23.15 30.05
N PRO A 19 1.25 24.44 30.48
CA PRO A 19 2.47 25.16 30.90
C PRO A 19 3.14 24.59 32.16
N HIS A 20 2.42 23.81 32.97
CA HIS A 20 2.95 23.25 34.23
C HIS A 20 3.36 21.77 34.09
N LEU A 21 3.19 21.18 32.91
CA LEU A 21 3.42 19.76 32.68
C LEU A 21 4.88 19.52 32.23
N SER A 22 5.79 19.44 33.19
CA SER A 22 7.23 19.24 32.97
C SER A 22 7.56 18.05 32.05
N ALA A 23 6.75 16.99 32.09
CA ALA A 23 6.89 15.79 31.27
C ALA A 23 6.82 16.07 29.75
N PHE A 24 6.17 17.17 29.32
CA PHE A 24 5.97 17.45 27.89
C PHE A 24 7.08 18.35 27.31
N TYR A 25 7.85 19.02 28.16
CA TYR A 25 8.91 19.94 27.74
C TYR A 25 10.03 19.28 26.91
N PRO A 26 10.49 18.05 27.20
CA PRO A 26 11.51 17.41 26.36
C PRO A 26 11.07 17.27 24.89
N ILE A 27 9.81 16.88 24.66
CA ILE A 27 9.22 16.79 23.31
C ILE A 27 9.15 18.19 22.70
N MET A 28 8.65 19.18 23.45
CA MET A 28 8.50 20.54 22.96
C MET A 28 9.82 21.18 22.56
N LEU A 29 10.87 21.05 23.39
CA LEU A 29 12.20 21.57 23.10
C LEU A 29 12.80 20.92 21.84
N GLY A 30 12.71 19.59 21.73
CA GLY A 30 13.18 18.89 20.53
C GLY A 30 12.38 19.27 19.28
N ALA A 31 11.06 19.42 19.41
CA ALA A 31 10.18 19.86 18.32
C ALA A 31 10.50 21.30 17.86
N THR A 32 10.75 22.22 18.80
CA THR A 32 11.19 23.59 18.49
C THR A 32 12.53 23.62 17.78
N ILE A 33 13.50 22.78 18.20
CA ILE A 33 14.79 22.65 17.52
C ILE A 33 14.59 22.20 16.06
N LEU A 34 13.71 21.23 15.83
CA LEU A 34 13.48 20.71 14.48
C LEU A 34 12.62 21.60 13.60
N PHE A 35 11.66 22.32 14.20
CA PHE A 35 10.98 23.42 13.52
C PHE A 35 12.00 24.47 13.04
N ALA A 36 12.88 24.94 13.92
CA ALA A 36 13.90 25.92 13.58
C ALA A 36 14.88 25.38 12.53
N THR A 37 15.30 24.12 12.65
CA THR A 37 16.18 23.45 11.67
C THR A 37 15.53 23.40 10.29
N GLY A 38 14.26 22.98 10.22
CA GLY A 38 13.54 22.94 8.95
C GLY A 38 13.25 24.33 8.40
N LEU A 39 13.00 25.34 9.25
CA LEU A 39 12.81 26.72 8.80
C LEU A 39 14.11 27.29 8.20
N ILE A 40 15.25 27.00 8.83
CA ILE A 40 16.56 27.36 8.27
C ILE A 40 16.76 26.62 6.95
N ASP A 41 16.43 25.33 6.87
CA ASP A 41 16.54 24.56 5.63
C ASP A 41 15.70 25.12 4.48
N ASP A 42 14.44 25.47 4.76
CA ASP A 42 13.54 26.08 3.78
C ASP A 42 14.07 27.43 3.25
N LEU A 43 14.96 28.11 4.00
CA LEU A 43 15.55 29.40 3.62
C LEU A 43 16.91 29.29 2.93
N ILE A 44 17.79 28.39 3.40
CA ILE A 44 19.21 28.33 2.96
C ILE A 44 19.67 26.95 2.50
N GLN A 45 18.79 25.94 2.47
CA GLN A 45 19.06 24.56 2.04
C GLN A 45 20.28 23.91 2.71
N LEU A 46 20.06 23.34 3.89
CA LEU A 46 21.07 22.65 4.69
C LEU A 46 21.49 21.32 4.05
N LYS A 47 22.73 20.94 4.34
CA LYS A 47 23.24 19.61 3.97
C LYS A 47 22.54 18.52 4.81
N PRO A 48 22.22 17.33 4.24
CA PRO A 48 21.47 16.28 4.95
C PRO A 48 22.05 15.84 6.29
N TYR A 49 23.38 15.84 6.44
CA TYR A 49 24.01 15.46 7.71
C TYR A 49 23.76 16.48 8.83
N ILE A 50 23.55 17.76 8.50
CA ILE A 50 23.23 18.80 9.50
C ILE A 50 21.86 18.51 10.08
N LYS A 51 20.87 18.21 9.22
CA LYS A 51 19.53 17.80 9.65
C LYS A 51 19.60 16.60 10.57
N LEU A 52 20.36 15.57 10.20
CA LEU A 52 20.53 14.36 11.01
C LEU A 52 21.13 14.66 12.40
N VAL A 53 22.17 15.51 12.47
CA VAL A 53 22.77 15.92 13.76
C VAL A 53 21.74 16.65 14.63
N MET A 54 20.96 17.57 14.07
CA MET A 54 19.92 18.28 14.83
C MET A 54 18.80 17.33 15.31
N GLN A 55 18.41 16.35 14.50
CA GLN A 55 17.47 15.30 14.89
C GLN A 55 18.01 14.44 16.04
N LEU A 56 19.30 14.07 16.01
CA LEU A 56 19.94 13.31 17.09
C LEU A 56 20.02 14.12 18.39
N ILE A 57 20.31 15.42 18.31
CA ILE A 57 20.31 16.32 19.48
C ILE A 57 18.90 16.40 20.07
N ALA A 58 17.89 16.66 19.24
CA ALA A 58 16.49 16.74 19.67
C ALA A 58 16.04 15.42 20.32
N ALA A 59 16.34 14.28 19.70
CA ALA A 59 16.00 12.95 20.24
C ALA A 59 16.71 12.65 21.57
N SER A 60 17.96 13.09 21.72
CA SER A 60 18.73 12.92 22.97
C SER A 60 18.11 13.71 24.13
N ILE A 61 17.56 14.90 23.87
CA ILE A 61 16.83 15.68 24.88
C ILE A 61 15.59 14.91 25.39
N VAL A 62 14.85 14.26 24.48
CA VAL A 62 13.67 13.45 24.84
C VAL A 62 14.06 12.26 25.73
N VAL A 63 15.11 11.53 25.34
CA VAL A 63 15.63 10.40 26.13
C VAL A 63 16.15 10.85 27.49
N TYR A 64 16.89 11.96 27.53
CA TYR A 64 17.36 12.56 28.79
C TYR A 64 16.19 12.97 29.70
N GLY A 65 15.08 13.45 29.11
CA GLY A 65 13.82 13.72 29.80
C GLY A 65 13.11 12.48 30.34
N GLY A 66 13.63 11.27 30.09
CA GLY A 66 13.14 10.01 30.64
C GLY A 66 12.16 9.27 29.73
N LEU A 67 11.70 9.88 28.64
CA LEU A 67 10.77 9.29 27.67
C LEU A 67 11.49 8.27 26.80
N ARG A 68 11.06 7.01 26.86
CA ARG A 68 11.71 5.90 26.17
C ARG A 68 10.73 4.79 25.79
N MET A 69 11.08 4.01 24.77
CA MET A 69 10.35 2.81 24.39
C MET A 69 10.61 1.65 25.37
N PRO A 70 9.59 1.04 25.99
CA PRO A 70 9.78 -0.08 26.90
C PRO A 70 9.85 -1.43 26.15
N TRP A 71 10.64 -1.50 25.07
CA TRP A 71 10.64 -2.66 24.17
C TRP A 71 11.52 -3.81 24.68
N THR A 72 12.57 -3.50 25.43
CA THR A 72 13.51 -4.47 25.97
C THR A 72 13.70 -4.29 27.48
N SER A 73 14.30 -5.29 28.13
CA SER A 73 14.72 -5.21 29.53
C SER A 73 15.94 -4.31 29.76
N HIS A 74 16.64 -3.89 28.70
CA HIS A 74 17.88 -3.13 28.79
C HIS A 74 17.65 -1.66 28.44
N GLN A 75 17.89 -0.79 29.42
CA GLN A 75 17.70 0.64 29.27
C GLN A 75 18.49 1.24 28.10
N SER A 76 19.79 0.94 27.98
CA SER A 76 20.62 1.50 26.90
C SER A 76 20.14 1.11 25.50
N ILE A 77 19.54 -0.08 25.35
CA ILE A 77 18.97 -0.53 24.08
C ILE A 77 17.67 0.25 23.81
N ASN A 78 16.83 0.44 24.82
CA ASN A 78 15.62 1.25 24.72
C ASN A 78 15.91 2.71 24.35
N ASP A 79 16.96 3.29 24.92
CA ASP A 79 17.40 4.66 24.62
C ASP A 79 17.82 4.77 23.15
N LEU A 80 18.63 3.82 22.64
CA LEU A 80 19.04 3.77 21.23
C LEU A 80 17.85 3.58 20.28
N LEU A 81 16.94 2.66 20.62
CA LEU A 81 15.72 2.41 19.85
C LEU A 81 14.81 3.64 19.82
N THR A 82 14.72 4.38 20.92
CA THR A 82 13.94 5.62 21.01
C THR A 82 14.53 6.71 20.11
N ILE A 83 15.85 6.87 20.11
CA ILE A 83 16.52 7.81 19.19
C ILE A 83 16.26 7.40 17.75
N PHE A 84 16.45 6.12 17.42
CA PHE A 84 16.19 5.61 16.08
C PHE A 84 14.73 5.82 15.66
N TRP A 85 13.77 5.60 16.55
CA TRP A 85 12.35 5.86 16.32
C TRP A 85 12.07 7.33 16.02
N LEU A 86 12.52 8.24 16.88
CA LEU A 86 12.26 9.68 16.70
C LEU A 86 12.86 10.18 15.39
N VAL A 87 14.13 9.86 15.13
CA VAL A 87 14.81 10.24 13.89
C VAL A 87 14.13 9.59 12.67
N GLY A 88 13.78 8.31 12.77
CA GLY A 88 13.15 7.54 11.71
C GLY A 88 11.77 8.10 11.32
N ILE A 89 10.88 8.31 12.29
CA ILE A 89 9.54 8.86 12.03
C ILE A 89 9.61 10.30 11.53
N THR A 90 10.54 11.11 12.05
CA THR A 90 10.79 12.46 11.56
C THR A 90 11.12 12.47 10.08
N ASN A 91 12.11 11.67 9.67
CA ASN A 91 12.49 11.59 8.26
C ASN A 91 11.40 10.95 7.40
N ALA A 92 10.68 9.95 7.93
CA ALA A 92 9.61 9.29 7.19
C ALA A 92 8.46 10.25 6.86
N ILE A 93 8.07 11.11 7.80
CA ILE A 93 7.04 12.14 7.55
C ILE A 93 7.57 13.23 6.61
N ASN A 94 8.84 13.64 6.74
CA ASN A 94 9.47 14.57 5.80
C ASN A 94 9.46 14.05 4.35
N LEU A 95 9.75 12.76 4.16
CA LEU A 95 9.74 12.12 2.84
C LEU A 95 8.32 11.93 2.27
N LEU A 96 7.31 11.84 3.13
CA LEU A 96 5.90 11.76 2.71
C LEU A 96 5.35 13.10 2.22
N ASP A 97 5.99 14.24 2.51
CA ASP A 97 5.55 15.57 2.07
C ASP A 97 5.88 15.82 0.59
N ASN A 98 5.45 14.90 -0.27
CA ASN A 98 5.68 14.91 -1.71
C ASN A 98 4.40 15.14 -2.54
N MET A 99 3.23 15.20 -1.88
CA MET A 99 1.93 15.39 -2.53
C MET A 99 0.97 16.18 -1.62
N ASP A 100 0.14 17.03 -2.25
CA ASP A 100 -0.86 17.86 -1.58
C ASP A 100 -1.75 17.07 -0.61
N GLY A 101 -1.82 17.53 0.63
CA GLY A 101 -2.59 16.92 1.71
C GLY A 101 -1.93 15.70 2.34
N LEU A 102 -1.01 14.99 1.67
CA LEU A 102 -0.57 13.66 2.10
C LEU A 102 0.06 13.63 3.50
N ALA A 103 1.17 14.34 3.71
CA ALA A 103 1.87 14.34 4.99
C ALA A 103 1.01 14.91 6.12
N GLY A 104 0.30 16.01 5.86
CA GLY A 104 -0.62 16.63 6.82
C GLY A 104 -1.76 15.69 7.21
N GLY A 105 -2.42 15.04 6.26
CA GLY A 105 -3.56 14.16 6.56
C GLY A 105 -3.18 12.85 7.21
N ILE A 106 -2.05 12.24 6.82
CA ILE A 106 -1.51 11.07 7.53
C ILE A 106 -1.14 11.44 8.97
N SER A 107 -0.55 12.62 9.18
CA SER A 107 -0.24 13.15 10.51
C SER A 107 -1.50 13.43 11.34
N LEU A 108 -2.56 14.00 10.72
CA LEU A 108 -3.84 14.22 11.37
C LEU A 108 -4.49 12.91 11.81
N ILE A 109 -4.53 11.91 10.92
CA ILE A 109 -5.06 10.57 11.22
C ILE A 109 -4.27 9.95 12.39
N ALA A 110 -2.94 10.04 12.35
CA ALA A 110 -2.09 9.57 13.44
C ALA A 110 -2.42 10.27 14.77
N CYS A 111 -2.59 11.60 14.77
CA CYS A 111 -2.99 12.35 15.97
C CYS A 111 -4.34 11.87 16.51
N ILE A 112 -5.34 11.67 15.65
CA ILE A 112 -6.68 11.21 16.03
C ILE A 112 -6.60 9.86 16.73
N PHE A 113 -5.86 8.90 16.17
CA PHE A 113 -5.72 7.57 16.79
C PHE A 113 -4.89 7.59 18.07
N LEU A 114 -3.87 8.46 18.17
CA LEU A 114 -3.16 8.70 19.43
C LEU A 114 -4.12 9.28 20.50
N ALA A 115 -4.93 10.29 20.15
CA ALA A 115 -5.93 10.86 21.05
C ALA A 115 -6.95 9.80 21.52
N ILE A 116 -7.48 8.99 20.60
CA ILE A 116 -8.39 7.88 20.94
C ILE A 116 -7.68 6.87 21.88
N ASN A 117 -6.39 6.58 21.63
CA ASN A 117 -5.64 5.66 22.47
C ASN A 117 -5.47 6.18 23.91
N PHE A 118 -5.10 7.46 24.07
CA PHE A 118 -4.98 8.12 25.38
C PHE A 118 -6.32 8.21 26.10
N ALA A 119 -7.37 8.65 25.42
CA ALA A 119 -8.72 8.75 25.99
C ALA A 119 -9.19 7.39 26.53
N ALA A 120 -9.06 6.32 25.73
CA ALA A 120 -9.46 4.98 26.14
C ALA A 120 -8.50 4.32 27.16
N SER A 121 -7.32 4.91 27.39
CA SER A 121 -6.39 4.50 28.45
C SER A 121 -6.55 5.32 29.74
N GLY A 122 -7.50 6.28 29.77
CA GLY A 122 -7.70 7.19 30.90
C GLY A 122 -6.58 8.20 31.10
N GLN A 123 -5.74 8.42 30.07
CA GLN A 123 -4.60 9.33 30.06
C GLN A 123 -5.05 10.72 29.60
N SER A 124 -5.84 11.39 30.45
CA SER A 124 -6.47 12.67 30.13
C SER A 124 -5.49 13.84 30.03
N VAL A 125 -4.31 13.72 30.65
CA VAL A 125 -3.26 14.75 30.59
C VAL A 125 -2.51 14.67 29.25
N GLU A 126 -2.09 13.47 28.86
CA GLU A 126 -1.39 13.17 27.61
C GLU A 126 -2.27 13.39 26.38
N LEU A 127 -3.58 13.22 26.53
CA LEU A 127 -4.59 13.51 25.50
C LEU A 127 -4.56 14.97 25.00
N LEU A 128 -4.10 15.93 25.82
CA LEU A 128 -4.11 17.35 25.45
C LEU A 128 -3.23 17.66 24.23
N LEU A 129 -2.02 17.07 24.16
CA LEU A 129 -1.08 17.31 23.06
C LEU A 129 -1.63 16.92 21.67
N PRO A 130 -2.14 15.69 21.44
CA PRO A 130 -2.71 15.35 20.15
C PRO A 130 -3.98 16.15 19.83
N LEU A 131 -4.78 16.58 20.81
CA LEU A 131 -5.94 17.46 20.54
C LEU A 131 -5.53 18.83 20.02
N ILE A 132 -4.51 19.45 20.61
CA ILE A 132 -3.94 20.72 20.13
C ILE A 132 -3.38 20.52 18.71
N MET A 133 -2.66 19.42 18.48
CA MET A 133 -2.08 19.10 17.17
C MET A 133 -3.15 18.85 16.11
N ILE A 134 -4.25 18.17 16.44
CA ILE A 134 -5.41 17.98 15.54
C ILE A 134 -5.94 19.33 15.08
N GLY A 135 -6.12 20.30 15.98
CA GLY A 135 -6.57 21.64 15.63
C GLY A 135 -5.60 22.37 14.68
N ALA A 136 -4.31 22.32 14.97
CA ALA A 136 -3.27 22.95 14.15
C ALA A 136 -3.19 22.34 12.74
N ILE A 137 -3.18 21.01 12.64
CA ILE A 137 -3.10 20.31 11.34
C ILE A 137 -4.40 20.45 10.55
N ALA A 138 -5.57 20.35 11.21
CA ALA A 138 -6.85 20.50 10.53
C ALA A 138 -7.00 21.90 9.92
N GLY A 139 -6.59 22.94 10.64
CA GLY A 139 -6.57 24.32 10.12
C GLY A 139 -5.66 24.48 8.90
N PHE A 140 -4.48 23.86 8.91
CA PHE A 140 -3.57 23.84 7.76
C PHE A 140 -4.14 23.06 6.56
N LEU A 141 -4.77 21.90 6.80
CA LEU A 141 -5.26 21.02 5.75
C LEU A 141 -6.38 21.63 4.90
N VAL A 142 -7.17 22.56 5.44
CA VAL A 142 -8.15 23.34 4.66
C VAL A 142 -7.49 24.01 3.45
N PHE A 143 -6.24 24.46 3.60
CA PHE A 143 -5.49 25.18 2.57
C PHE A 143 -4.52 24.27 1.79
N ASN A 144 -4.13 23.13 2.35
CA ASN A 144 -3.17 22.21 1.74
C ASN A 144 -3.82 21.02 1.00
N PHE A 145 -5.10 20.74 1.22
CA PHE A 145 -5.79 19.67 0.50
C PHE A 145 -5.86 19.98 -1.00
N ASN A 146 -5.64 18.96 -1.84
CA ASN A 146 -5.47 19.16 -3.28
C ASN A 146 -6.70 19.88 -3.92
N PRO A 147 -6.50 21.02 -4.62
CA PRO A 147 -5.21 21.63 -4.97
C PRO A 147 -4.68 22.55 -3.86
N ALA A 148 -3.42 22.36 -3.45
CA ALA A 148 -2.83 23.13 -2.34
C ALA A 148 -2.62 24.61 -2.69
N SER A 149 -3.01 25.47 -1.75
CA SER A 149 -2.74 26.91 -1.76
C SER A 149 -1.52 27.29 -0.91
N ILE A 150 -1.16 26.44 0.06
CA ILE A 150 0.05 26.56 0.87
C ILE A 150 0.74 25.21 1.00
N PHE A 151 2.08 25.22 0.98
CA PHE A 151 2.91 24.04 1.25
C PHE A 151 3.40 24.02 2.70
N MET A 152 3.62 22.83 3.25
CA MET A 152 4.06 22.65 4.64
C MET A 152 5.50 23.15 4.81
N GLY A 153 6.42 22.70 3.94
CA GLY A 153 7.85 22.96 4.04
C GLY A 153 8.53 22.01 5.03
N ASP A 154 9.87 21.93 4.97
CA ASP A 154 10.67 21.09 5.88
C ASP A 154 10.47 21.52 7.34
N CYS A 155 10.25 22.82 7.60
CA CYS A 155 9.91 23.32 8.94
C CYS A 155 8.70 22.63 9.57
N GLY A 156 7.65 22.40 8.79
CA GLY A 156 6.42 21.75 9.27
C GLY A 156 6.58 20.25 9.34
N ALA A 157 7.18 19.62 8.33
CA ALA A 157 7.27 18.17 8.26
C ALA A 157 8.24 17.59 9.30
N LEU A 158 9.40 18.22 9.53
CA LEU A 158 10.32 17.82 10.62
C LEU A 158 9.67 18.02 12.00
N PHE A 159 8.99 19.15 12.21
CA PHE A 159 8.26 19.45 13.45
C PHE A 159 7.17 18.40 13.73
N LEU A 160 6.31 18.11 12.74
CA LEU A 160 5.22 17.15 12.89
C LEU A 160 5.75 15.75 13.16
N GLY A 161 6.74 15.30 12.39
CA GLY A 161 7.28 13.97 12.53
C GLY A 161 7.93 13.72 13.89
N PHE A 162 8.69 14.69 14.40
CA PHE A 162 9.28 14.58 15.72
C PHE A 162 8.25 14.65 16.85
N SER A 163 7.33 15.63 16.77
CA SER A 163 6.30 15.82 17.80
C SER A 163 5.42 14.58 17.92
N LEU A 164 4.98 14.02 16.78
CA LEU A 164 4.14 12.83 16.77
C LEU A 164 4.88 11.57 17.19
N GLY A 165 6.13 11.43 16.76
CA GLY A 165 7.01 10.37 17.24
C GLY A 165 7.17 10.40 18.76
N GLY A 166 7.33 11.59 19.35
CA GLY A 166 7.43 11.82 20.79
C GLY A 166 6.13 11.57 21.55
N ILE A 167 5.00 12.10 21.07
CA ILE A 167 3.67 11.87 21.65
C ILE A 167 3.36 10.37 21.69
N ALA A 168 3.74 9.62 20.66
CA ALA A 168 3.53 8.17 20.62
C ALA A 168 4.32 7.38 21.69
N LEU A 169 5.44 7.93 22.20
CA LEU A 169 6.20 7.30 23.29
C LEU A 169 5.44 7.35 24.61
N MET A 170 4.66 8.41 24.84
CA MET A 170 3.90 8.60 26.06
C MET A 170 2.77 7.56 26.21
N SER A 171 2.32 6.97 25.10
CA SER A 171 1.37 5.84 25.13
C SER A 171 1.94 4.57 25.80
N GLY A 172 3.27 4.45 25.91
CA GLY A 172 3.95 3.25 26.40
C GLY A 172 3.84 3.02 27.92
N GLU A 173 3.51 4.06 28.69
CA GLU A 173 3.35 3.98 30.16
C GLU A 173 1.94 3.53 30.59
N ALA A 174 1.07 3.21 29.62
CA ALA A 174 -0.30 2.78 29.88
C ALA A 174 -0.36 1.49 30.70
N ARG A 175 -1.32 1.44 31.64
CA ARG A 175 -1.70 0.28 32.49
C ARG A 175 -2.26 -0.93 31.72
N THR A 176 -1.76 -1.24 30.53
CA THR A 176 -2.19 -2.40 29.74
C THR A 176 -1.33 -3.61 30.08
N ARG A 177 -1.96 -4.76 30.34
CA ARG A 177 -1.25 -6.04 30.51
C ARG A 177 -0.82 -6.65 29.16
N ASN A 178 -1.31 -6.10 28.04
CA ASN A 178 -1.01 -6.62 26.72
C ASN A 178 0.23 -5.94 26.12
N LEU A 179 1.40 -6.58 26.30
CA LEU A 179 2.67 -6.12 25.73
C LEU A 179 2.59 -5.90 24.22
N ALA A 180 1.81 -6.69 23.47
CA ALA A 180 1.66 -6.51 22.03
C ALA A 180 1.03 -5.14 21.68
N ALA A 181 0.11 -4.64 22.50
CA ALA A 181 -0.47 -3.31 22.30
C ALA A 181 0.56 -2.20 22.52
N VAL A 182 1.43 -2.34 23.52
CA VAL A 182 2.49 -1.35 23.82
C VAL A 182 3.50 -1.28 22.67
N LEU A 183 3.90 -2.43 22.12
CA LEU A 183 4.90 -2.51 21.06
C LEU A 183 4.34 -2.11 19.69
N LEU A 184 3.13 -2.59 19.35
CA LEU A 184 2.60 -2.50 17.98
C LEU A 184 1.80 -1.23 17.72
N THR A 185 1.15 -0.63 18.73
CA THR A 185 0.29 0.54 18.51
C THR A 185 1.02 1.71 17.84
N PRO A 186 2.23 2.13 18.28
CA PRO A 186 2.98 3.17 17.56
C PRO A 186 3.29 2.75 16.12
N VAL A 187 3.76 1.53 15.90
CA VAL A 187 4.12 1.02 14.56
C VAL A 187 2.90 1.03 13.61
N LEU A 188 1.73 0.61 14.09
CA LEU A 188 0.49 0.60 13.32
C LEU A 188 0.01 2.01 12.98
N ILE A 189 0.07 2.94 13.93
CA ILE A 189 -0.34 4.34 13.72
C ILE A 189 0.54 5.01 12.65
N PHE A 190 1.84 4.73 12.62
CA PHE A 190 2.79 5.27 11.64
C PHE A 190 3.08 4.31 10.47
N ILE A 191 2.19 3.35 10.19
CA ILE A 191 2.48 2.32 9.18
C ILE A 191 2.73 2.91 7.79
N ILE A 192 2.04 3.99 7.40
CA ILE A 192 2.21 4.62 6.08
C ILE A 192 3.61 5.25 5.92
N PRO A 193 4.08 6.13 6.84
CA PRO A 193 5.46 6.64 6.79
C PRO A 193 6.51 5.53 6.79
N ILE A 194 6.32 4.52 7.63
CA ILE A 194 7.24 3.39 7.74
C ILE A 194 7.28 2.59 6.44
N LEU A 195 6.11 2.28 5.86
CA LEU A 195 5.97 1.54 4.61
C LEU A 195 6.65 2.29 3.46
N ASP A 196 6.34 3.57 3.30
CA ASP A 196 6.85 4.37 2.18
C ASP A 196 8.38 4.41 2.18
N THR A 197 8.96 4.76 3.34
CA THR A 197 10.41 4.80 3.53
C THR A 197 11.05 3.43 3.31
N SER A 198 10.38 2.35 3.76
CA SER A 198 10.87 0.97 3.59
C SER A 198 10.87 0.55 2.12
N ILE A 199 9.78 0.82 1.38
CA ILE A 199 9.67 0.49 -0.05
C ILE A 199 10.74 1.24 -0.83
N VAL A 200 10.87 2.55 -0.62
CA VAL A 200 11.88 3.38 -1.29
C VAL A 200 13.29 2.87 -0.99
N THR A 201 13.60 2.62 0.28
CA THR A 201 14.92 2.13 0.70
C THR A 201 15.25 0.77 0.10
N VAL A 202 14.33 -0.19 0.17
CA VAL A 202 14.51 -1.55 -0.36
C VAL A 202 14.65 -1.49 -1.88
N THR A 203 13.74 -0.83 -2.59
CA THR A 203 13.75 -0.78 -4.06
C THR A 203 15.00 -0.07 -4.61
N ARG A 204 15.49 1.00 -3.96
CA ARG A 204 16.74 1.67 -4.33
C ARG A 204 17.96 0.79 -4.11
N LYS A 205 18.07 0.14 -2.93
CA LYS A 205 19.15 -0.81 -2.64
C LYS A 205 19.16 -1.97 -3.63
N LEU A 206 17.99 -2.52 -3.94
CA LEU A 206 17.88 -3.62 -4.89
C LEU A 206 18.27 -3.19 -6.32
N SER A 207 18.09 -1.92 -6.66
CA SER A 207 18.47 -1.30 -7.94
C SER A 207 19.88 -0.69 -7.95
N GLY A 208 20.66 -0.84 -6.88
CA GLY A 208 22.02 -0.27 -6.78
C GLY A 208 22.09 1.25 -6.65
N ARG A 209 20.99 1.92 -6.28
CA ARG A 209 20.89 3.38 -6.13
C ARG A 209 21.09 3.83 -4.68
N ALA A 210 21.61 5.04 -4.50
CA ALA A 210 21.78 5.63 -3.19
C ALA A 210 20.43 6.00 -2.56
N VAL A 211 20.23 5.67 -1.28
CA VAL A 211 18.98 5.97 -0.55
C VAL A 211 18.82 7.46 -0.28
N SER A 212 19.92 8.23 -0.25
CA SER A 212 19.95 9.67 0.07
C SER A 212 19.56 10.60 -1.09
N GLN A 213 19.37 10.09 -2.31
CA GLN A 213 18.95 10.91 -3.46
C GLN A 213 17.44 11.17 -3.41
N GLY A 214 16.98 12.38 -3.74
CA GLY A 214 15.54 12.65 -3.91
C GLY A 214 15.00 11.94 -5.16
N GLY A 215 13.72 11.52 -5.16
CA GLY A 215 13.13 10.80 -6.30
C GLY A 215 11.61 10.71 -6.24
N ARG A 216 10.97 10.39 -7.37
CA ARG A 216 9.51 10.22 -7.49
C ARG A 216 9.07 8.77 -7.27
N ASP A 217 9.86 7.99 -6.54
CA ASP A 217 9.67 6.55 -6.32
C ASP A 217 8.95 6.20 -5.01
N HIS A 218 8.37 7.21 -4.38
CA HIS A 218 7.45 7.06 -3.23
C HIS A 218 6.17 6.32 -3.62
N THR A 219 5.55 5.70 -2.63
CA THR A 219 4.29 4.93 -2.71
C THR A 219 3.20 5.73 -3.40
N SER A 220 3.09 7.01 -3.04
CA SER A 220 2.12 7.96 -3.58
C SER A 220 2.29 8.16 -5.09
N HIS A 221 3.51 8.41 -5.57
CA HIS A 221 3.82 8.50 -6.99
C HIS A 221 3.72 7.17 -7.73
N ARG A 222 4.04 6.03 -7.10
CA ARG A 222 3.83 4.70 -7.68
C ARG A 222 2.35 4.42 -7.94
N LEU A 223 1.47 4.84 -7.02
CA LEU A 223 0.02 4.77 -7.21
C LEU A 223 -0.46 5.66 -8.37
N VAL A 224 0.11 6.86 -8.51
CA VAL A 224 -0.17 7.75 -9.65
C VAL A 224 0.32 7.14 -10.97
N ALA A 225 1.52 6.53 -10.97
CA ALA A 225 2.07 5.83 -12.14
C ALA A 225 1.22 4.61 -12.57
N LEU A 226 0.45 4.02 -11.65
CA LEU A 226 -0.55 2.99 -11.95
C LEU A 226 -1.85 3.55 -12.59
N GLY A 227 -1.99 4.88 -12.71
CA GLY A 227 -3.14 5.54 -13.32
C GLY A 227 -4.12 6.17 -12.34
N MET A 228 -3.80 6.24 -11.05
CA MET A 228 -4.61 6.98 -10.08
C MET A 228 -4.38 8.50 -10.21
N SER A 229 -5.42 9.29 -9.94
CA SER A 229 -5.20 10.72 -9.69
C SER A 229 -4.54 10.93 -8.33
N GLU A 230 -3.82 12.04 -8.17
CA GLU A 230 -3.15 12.40 -6.92
C GLU A 230 -4.11 12.36 -5.72
N ARG A 231 -5.29 12.97 -5.85
CA ARG A 231 -6.36 12.92 -4.84
C ARG A 231 -6.74 11.50 -4.45
N ARG A 232 -6.92 10.59 -5.43
CA ARG A 232 -7.32 9.21 -5.16
C ARG A 232 -6.20 8.43 -4.47
N ALA A 233 -4.94 8.68 -4.84
CA ALA A 233 -3.80 8.07 -4.17
C ALA A 233 -3.72 8.48 -2.70
N VAL A 234 -3.88 9.78 -2.41
CA VAL A 234 -3.91 10.30 -1.02
C VAL A 234 -5.06 9.71 -0.21
N ILE A 235 -6.28 9.68 -0.75
CA ILE A 235 -7.46 9.11 -0.07
C ILE A 235 -7.26 7.61 0.21
N LEU A 236 -6.65 6.86 -0.72
CA LEU A 236 -6.35 5.45 -0.51
C LEU A 236 -5.35 5.27 0.64
N LEU A 237 -4.30 6.08 0.70
CA LEU A 237 -3.33 6.04 1.81
C LEU A 237 -3.97 6.42 3.15
N TYR A 238 -4.91 7.38 3.17
CA TYR A 238 -5.71 7.69 4.35
C TYR A 238 -6.56 6.51 4.80
N LEU A 239 -7.22 5.81 3.88
CA LEU A 239 -8.02 4.64 4.21
C LEU A 239 -7.17 3.55 4.86
N VAL A 240 -5.97 3.28 4.32
CA VAL A 240 -5.04 2.31 4.90
C VAL A 240 -4.56 2.76 6.29
N ALA A 241 -4.25 4.06 6.47
CA ALA A 241 -3.89 4.61 7.77
C ALA A 241 -5.03 4.50 8.80
N ILE A 242 -6.27 4.74 8.38
CA ILE A 242 -7.46 4.59 9.24
C ILE A 242 -7.66 3.14 9.65
N ILE A 243 -7.57 2.20 8.71
CA ILE A 243 -7.67 0.76 9.02
C ILE A 243 -6.58 0.37 10.02
N ALA A 244 -5.34 0.81 9.81
CA ALA A 244 -4.23 0.54 10.73
C ALA A 244 -4.46 1.13 12.12
N GLY A 245 -4.95 2.37 12.20
CA GLY A 245 -5.31 3.02 13.46
C GLY A 245 -6.45 2.33 14.20
N ILE A 246 -7.48 1.86 13.48
CA ILE A 246 -8.56 1.04 14.06
C ILE A 246 -7.96 -0.23 14.66
N ILE A 247 -7.12 -0.95 13.92
CA ILE A 247 -6.44 -2.15 14.43
C ILE A 247 -5.65 -1.79 15.69
N ALA A 248 -4.87 -0.72 15.68
CA ALA A 248 -4.08 -0.27 16.83
C ALA A 248 -4.94 -0.05 18.10
N VAL A 249 -6.10 0.58 17.95
CA VAL A 249 -7.05 0.83 19.05
C VAL A 249 -7.64 -0.46 19.63
N TYR A 250 -7.96 -1.44 18.77
CA TYR A 250 -8.61 -2.69 19.20
C TYR A 250 -7.63 -3.77 19.67
N VAL A 251 -6.35 -3.73 19.29
CA VAL A 251 -5.33 -4.73 19.67
C VAL A 251 -5.28 -4.96 21.18
N ARG A 252 -5.54 -3.93 22.01
CA ARG A 252 -5.57 -4.05 23.48
C ARG A 252 -6.76 -4.87 24.02
N GLN A 253 -7.87 -4.93 23.28
CA GLN A 253 -9.10 -5.61 23.68
C GLN A 253 -9.18 -7.04 23.10
N MET A 254 -8.43 -7.31 22.05
CA MET A 254 -8.41 -8.61 21.38
C MET A 254 -7.71 -9.69 22.23
N ARG A 255 -8.23 -10.91 22.16
CA ARG A 255 -7.52 -12.10 22.65
C ARG A 255 -6.22 -12.26 21.86
N ILE A 256 -5.15 -12.73 22.51
CA ILE A 256 -3.81 -12.82 21.90
C ILE A 256 -3.81 -13.58 20.57
N GLY A 257 -4.59 -14.66 20.44
CA GLY A 257 -4.70 -15.40 19.18
C GLY A 257 -5.30 -14.57 18.05
N VAL A 258 -6.37 -13.84 18.33
CA VAL A 258 -7.00 -12.92 17.37
C VAL A 258 -6.08 -11.75 17.03
N THR A 259 -5.34 -11.23 18.01
CA THR A 259 -4.30 -10.21 17.78
C THR A 259 -3.25 -10.71 16.79
N VAL A 260 -2.70 -11.92 16.99
CA VAL A 260 -1.70 -12.50 16.09
C VAL A 260 -2.24 -12.62 14.67
N VAL A 261 -3.47 -13.13 14.50
CA VAL A 261 -4.10 -13.25 13.16
C VAL A 261 -4.28 -11.90 12.51
N THR A 262 -4.80 -10.92 13.26
CA THR A 262 -5.11 -9.58 12.73
C THR A 262 -3.83 -8.88 12.29
N ILE A 263 -2.78 -8.93 13.11
CA ILE A 263 -1.49 -8.29 12.82
C ILE A 263 -0.78 -9.00 11.68
N ALA A 264 -0.71 -10.34 11.69
CA ALA A 264 -0.07 -11.10 10.62
C ALA A 264 -0.81 -10.93 9.29
N GLY A 265 -2.15 -11.00 9.29
CA GLY A 265 -2.97 -10.78 8.11
C GLY A 265 -2.81 -9.37 7.54
N PHE A 266 -2.83 -8.34 8.41
CA PHE A 266 -2.59 -6.97 8.00
C PHE A 266 -1.17 -6.77 7.46
N ALA A 267 -0.15 -7.32 8.12
CA ALA A 267 1.23 -7.27 7.65
C ALA A 267 1.42 -7.97 6.29
N LEU A 268 0.74 -9.10 6.05
CA LEU A 268 0.75 -9.78 4.74
C LEU A 268 0.05 -8.94 3.67
N ALA A 269 -1.09 -8.31 3.99
CA ALA A 269 -1.78 -7.41 3.05
C ALA A 269 -0.92 -6.18 2.71
N ILE A 270 -0.23 -5.62 3.70
CA ILE A 270 0.71 -4.52 3.52
C ILE A 270 1.92 -4.93 2.70
N LEU A 271 2.54 -6.08 3.00
CA LEU A 271 3.62 -6.66 2.21
C LEU A 271 3.18 -6.88 0.77
N PHE A 272 1.99 -7.43 0.57
CA PHE A 272 1.39 -7.64 -0.73
C PHE A 272 1.27 -6.34 -1.54
N ILE A 273 0.72 -5.28 -0.95
CA ILE A 273 0.64 -3.94 -1.56
C ILE A 273 2.05 -3.40 -1.86
N GLY A 274 3.00 -3.55 -0.95
CA GLY A 274 4.39 -3.13 -1.17
C GLY A 274 5.04 -3.83 -2.36
N LEU A 275 4.82 -5.15 -2.50
CA LEU A 275 5.30 -5.94 -3.64
C LEU A 275 4.64 -5.54 -4.96
N LEU A 276 3.34 -5.23 -4.93
CA LEU A 276 2.61 -4.67 -6.07
C LEU A 276 3.23 -3.35 -6.54
N LEU A 277 3.42 -2.41 -5.63
CA LEU A 277 3.95 -1.09 -5.95
C LEU A 277 5.44 -1.16 -6.34
N GLY A 278 6.19 -2.10 -5.78
CA GLY A 278 7.57 -2.39 -6.18
C GLY A 278 7.70 -2.86 -7.63
N LYS A 279 6.64 -3.43 -8.23
CA LYS A 279 6.62 -3.82 -9.67
C LYS A 279 6.46 -2.64 -10.62
N VAL A 280 6.03 -1.48 -10.12
CA VAL A 280 5.82 -0.29 -10.94
C VAL A 280 7.17 0.32 -11.29
N LYS A 281 7.51 0.33 -12.59
CA LYS A 281 8.69 1.04 -13.09
C LYS A 281 8.41 2.54 -13.03
N VAL A 282 9.21 3.26 -12.24
CA VAL A 282 9.13 4.73 -12.09
C VAL A 282 10.21 5.43 -12.91
N TYR A 283 11.28 4.71 -13.30
CA TYR A 283 12.41 5.25 -14.04
C TYR A 283 12.58 4.54 -15.38
N ASP A 284 12.96 5.29 -16.40
CA ASP A 284 13.34 4.75 -17.71
C ASP A 284 14.70 4.04 -17.62
N GLU A 285 14.84 2.94 -18.38
CA GLU A 285 15.98 2.02 -18.35
C GLU A 285 17.33 2.66 -18.77
N SER A 286 17.30 3.91 -19.24
CA SER A 286 18.45 4.66 -19.76
C SER A 286 19.39 5.23 -18.69
N GLU A 287 19.01 5.27 -17.41
CA GLU A 287 19.82 5.87 -16.33
C GLU A 287 20.65 4.88 -15.49
N HIS A 288 21.04 3.72 -16.05
CA HIS A 288 21.86 2.74 -15.32
C HIS A 288 23.35 2.86 -15.67
N PRO A 289 24.23 3.21 -14.70
CA PRO A 289 25.67 3.12 -14.89
C PRO A 289 26.11 1.65 -14.76
N GLY A 290 26.54 1.04 -15.87
CA GLY A 290 27.61 0.03 -15.86
C GLY A 290 27.30 -1.41 -15.39
N GLY A 291 26.04 -1.86 -15.35
CA GLY A 291 25.71 -3.29 -15.18
C GLY A 291 25.22 -3.90 -16.50
N THR A 292 25.66 -5.11 -16.84
CA THR A 292 25.11 -5.87 -17.98
C THR A 292 23.59 -5.95 -17.81
N LEU A 293 22.83 -5.51 -18.82
CA LEU A 293 21.36 -5.47 -18.82
C LEU A 293 20.73 -6.79 -18.34
N ILE A 294 21.39 -7.90 -18.67
CA ILE A 294 21.01 -9.28 -18.32
C ILE A 294 21.12 -9.53 -16.80
N ASP A 295 22.14 -9.00 -16.10
CA ASP A 295 22.32 -9.21 -14.66
C ASP A 295 21.28 -8.46 -13.83
N VAL A 296 20.87 -7.28 -14.30
CA VAL A 296 19.82 -6.48 -13.65
C VAL A 296 18.45 -7.15 -13.84
N ILE A 297 18.14 -7.62 -15.05
CA ILE A 297 16.87 -8.31 -15.37
C ILE A 297 16.78 -9.68 -14.67
N GLN A 298 17.86 -10.47 -14.68
CA GLN A 298 17.90 -11.75 -13.97
C GLN A 298 17.83 -11.56 -12.46
N GLY A 299 18.57 -10.60 -11.91
CA GLY A 299 18.52 -10.26 -10.48
C GLY A 299 17.13 -9.82 -10.03
N PHE A 300 16.45 -9.00 -10.84
CA PHE A 300 15.09 -8.54 -10.54
C PHE A 300 14.05 -9.67 -10.58
N THR A 301 14.17 -10.57 -11.56
CA THR A 301 13.23 -11.70 -11.73
C THR A 301 13.41 -12.77 -10.64
N HIS A 302 14.66 -13.09 -10.26
CA HIS A 302 14.94 -14.01 -9.16
C HIS A 302 14.46 -13.46 -7.81
N ARG A 303 14.73 -12.18 -7.55
CA ARG A 303 14.29 -11.50 -6.31
C ARG A 303 12.77 -11.46 -6.19
N ARG A 304 12.07 -11.28 -7.32
CA ARG A 304 10.61 -11.32 -7.34
C ARG A 304 10.06 -12.66 -6.86
N ARG A 305 10.57 -13.79 -7.37
CA ARG A 305 10.11 -15.13 -6.94
C ARG A 305 10.34 -15.38 -5.45
N ILE A 306 11.43 -14.85 -4.89
CA ILE A 306 11.71 -14.97 -3.45
C ILE A 306 10.60 -14.30 -2.64
N PHE A 307 10.16 -13.11 -3.01
CA PHE A 307 9.08 -12.42 -2.30
C PHE A 307 7.73 -13.14 -2.42
N GLU A 308 7.43 -13.71 -3.58
CA GLU A 308 6.23 -14.51 -3.81
C GLU A 308 6.22 -15.75 -2.89
N ASN A 309 7.35 -16.44 -2.76
CA ASN A 309 7.52 -17.56 -1.84
C ASN A 309 7.40 -17.15 -0.37
N LEU A 310 7.95 -16.00 0.03
CA LEU A 310 7.86 -15.49 1.40
C LEU A 310 6.41 -15.12 1.77
N LEU A 311 5.68 -14.50 0.83
CA LEU A 311 4.27 -14.19 1.02
C LEU A 311 3.44 -15.47 1.19
N ASP A 312 3.64 -16.46 0.32
CA ASP A 312 2.94 -17.74 0.39
C ASP A 312 3.28 -18.50 1.68
N MET A 313 4.55 -18.51 2.10
CA MET A 313 4.97 -19.06 3.39
C MET A 313 4.21 -18.40 4.55
N GLY A 314 4.10 -17.07 4.55
CA GLY A 314 3.34 -16.34 5.55
C GLY A 314 1.85 -16.69 5.54
N MET A 315 1.23 -16.83 4.35
CA MET A 315 -0.16 -17.26 4.21
C MET A 315 -0.38 -18.69 4.69
N ILE A 316 0.55 -19.62 4.42
CA ILE A 316 0.49 -21.01 4.92
C ILE A 316 0.52 -21.02 6.45
N VAL A 317 1.46 -20.30 7.07
CA VAL A 317 1.55 -20.24 8.54
C VAL A 317 0.29 -19.61 9.14
N LEU A 318 -0.20 -18.52 8.55
CA LEU A 318 -1.39 -17.83 9.02
C LEU A 318 -2.64 -18.71 8.87
N ALA A 319 -2.83 -19.36 7.72
CA ALA A 319 -3.93 -20.30 7.50
C ALA A 319 -3.92 -21.43 8.53
N TYR A 320 -2.74 -22.01 8.80
CA TYR A 320 -2.60 -23.09 9.77
C TYR A 320 -2.91 -22.62 11.19
N TYR A 321 -2.45 -21.42 11.57
CA TYR A 321 -2.75 -20.83 12.88
C TYR A 321 -4.25 -20.50 13.03
N VAL A 322 -4.88 -19.96 11.99
CA VAL A 322 -6.32 -19.68 11.96
C VAL A 322 -7.13 -20.98 12.08
N ALA A 323 -6.70 -22.06 11.43
CA ALA A 323 -7.36 -23.36 11.55
C ALA A 323 -7.34 -23.89 12.99
N TYR A 324 -6.22 -23.71 13.71
CA TYR A 324 -6.15 -23.97 15.15
C TYR A 324 -7.10 -23.05 15.92
N LEU A 325 -7.07 -21.74 15.69
CA LEU A 325 -7.96 -20.82 16.43
C LEU A 325 -9.43 -21.15 16.27
N ILE A 326 -9.88 -21.45 15.05
CA ILE A 326 -11.27 -21.85 14.78
C ILE A 326 -11.61 -23.15 15.52
N ARG A 327 -10.69 -24.11 15.57
CA ARG A 327 -10.93 -25.40 16.24
C ARG A 327 -11.11 -25.27 17.76
N TRP A 328 -10.49 -24.25 18.37
CA TRP A 328 -10.51 -24.05 19.83
C TRP A 328 -11.13 -22.69 20.23
N ASP A 329 -12.10 -22.20 19.47
CA ASP A 329 -12.89 -20.99 19.79
C ASP A 329 -12.05 -19.76 20.18
N GLY A 330 -10.90 -19.61 19.52
CA GLY A 330 -9.97 -18.50 19.68
C GLY A 330 -8.96 -18.63 20.83
N ASP A 331 -8.95 -19.73 21.59
CA ASP A 331 -7.96 -19.98 22.64
C ASP A 331 -7.29 -21.36 22.50
N ILE A 332 -6.10 -21.38 21.92
CA ILE A 332 -5.38 -22.63 21.65
C ILE A 332 -4.75 -23.16 22.95
N PRO A 333 -5.09 -24.40 23.38
CA PRO A 333 -4.52 -24.99 24.58
C PRO A 333 -2.98 -25.08 24.52
N PRO A 334 -2.27 -24.98 25.67
CA PRO A 334 -0.81 -24.99 25.70
C PRO A 334 -0.16 -26.19 24.98
N ASP A 335 -0.72 -27.39 25.13
CA ASP A 335 -0.20 -28.60 24.48
C ASP A 335 -0.39 -28.53 22.96
N GLN A 336 -1.52 -27.99 22.52
CA GLN A 336 -1.81 -27.77 21.10
C GLN A 336 -0.91 -26.69 20.50
N ARG A 337 -0.54 -25.65 21.26
CA ARG A 337 0.45 -24.64 20.82
C ARG A 337 1.83 -25.24 20.58
N LYS A 338 2.26 -26.18 21.44
CA LYS A 338 3.54 -26.90 21.24
C LYS A 338 3.50 -27.76 19.98
N ILE A 339 2.40 -28.50 19.77
CA ILE A 339 2.21 -29.32 18.57
C ILE A 339 2.19 -28.42 17.31
N PHE A 340 1.48 -27.29 17.35
CA PHE A 340 1.48 -26.30 16.27
C PHE A 340 2.91 -25.85 15.95
N ALA A 341 3.65 -25.35 16.95
CA ALA A 341 5.01 -24.85 16.75
C ALA A 341 5.96 -25.93 16.17
N ALA A 342 5.82 -27.18 16.60
CA ALA A 342 6.62 -28.29 16.11
C ALA A 342 6.23 -28.76 14.70
N THR A 343 4.99 -28.54 14.26
CA THR A 343 4.48 -29.00 12.95
C THR A 343 4.53 -27.92 11.87
N VAL A 344 4.62 -26.64 12.23
CA VAL A 344 4.73 -25.51 11.27
C VAL A 344 5.85 -25.68 10.25
N PRO A 345 7.10 -26.03 10.61
CA PRO A 345 8.18 -26.17 9.61
C PRO A 345 7.88 -27.25 8.57
N LEU A 346 7.29 -28.37 9.01
CA LEU A 346 6.90 -29.46 8.13
C LEU A 346 5.75 -29.05 7.20
N MET A 347 4.76 -28.32 7.73
CA MET A 347 3.66 -27.77 6.96
C MET A 347 4.16 -26.83 5.86
N ILE A 348 5.04 -25.88 6.21
CA ILE A 348 5.65 -24.95 5.23
C ILE A 348 6.40 -25.73 4.15
N GLY A 349 7.28 -26.66 4.54
CA GLY A 349 8.13 -27.38 3.61
C GLY A 349 7.33 -28.21 2.60
N ILE A 350 6.32 -28.93 3.06
CA ILE A 350 5.48 -29.77 2.19
C ILE A 350 4.61 -28.92 1.27
N GLU A 351 3.96 -27.87 1.78
CA GLU A 351 3.08 -27.01 0.98
C GLU A 351 3.87 -26.23 -0.09
N LEU A 352 5.02 -25.65 0.27
CA LEU A 352 5.87 -24.96 -0.70
C LEU A 352 6.40 -25.92 -1.77
N PHE A 353 6.76 -27.15 -1.40
CA PHE A 353 7.14 -28.18 -2.37
C PHE A 353 5.99 -28.55 -3.29
N ALA A 354 4.77 -28.71 -2.75
CA ALA A 354 3.58 -28.99 -3.54
C ALA A 354 3.26 -27.85 -4.52
N PHE A 355 3.43 -26.59 -4.11
CA PHE A 355 3.28 -25.43 -4.98
C PHE A 355 4.33 -25.37 -6.09
N LEU A 356 5.58 -25.71 -5.75
CA LEU A 356 6.67 -25.79 -6.72
C LEU A 356 6.44 -26.90 -7.75
N ALA A 357 6.11 -28.11 -7.28
CA ALA A 357 5.88 -29.29 -8.12
C ALA A 357 4.60 -29.14 -8.96
N GLY A 358 3.53 -28.59 -8.38
CA GLY A 358 2.26 -28.30 -9.05
C GLY A 358 2.32 -27.12 -10.01
N GLY A 359 3.41 -26.36 -10.04
CA GLY A 359 3.63 -25.30 -11.02
C GLY A 359 2.96 -23.96 -10.68
N VAL A 360 2.58 -23.72 -9.42
CA VAL A 360 1.99 -22.45 -8.95
C VAL A 360 2.92 -21.26 -9.26
N TYR A 361 4.24 -21.45 -9.17
CA TYR A 361 5.24 -20.42 -9.46
C TYR A 361 5.62 -20.28 -10.94
N ARG A 362 5.00 -21.07 -11.84
CA ARG A 362 5.25 -20.98 -13.29
C ARG A 362 4.33 -19.96 -13.98
N GLY A 363 3.21 -19.60 -13.33
CA GLY A 363 2.21 -18.68 -13.89
C GLY A 363 2.66 -17.21 -13.88
N ILE A 364 2.22 -16.44 -14.89
CA ILE A 364 2.38 -14.99 -14.95
C ILE A 364 1.13 -14.35 -14.32
N TRP A 365 1.23 -13.83 -13.10
CA TRP A 365 0.10 -13.33 -12.30
C TRP A 365 -0.79 -12.28 -13.00
N ARG A 366 -0.25 -11.56 -14.00
CA ARG A 366 -0.99 -10.54 -14.77
C ARG A 366 -2.11 -11.16 -15.63
N TYR A 367 -2.00 -12.44 -15.97
CA TYR A 367 -2.94 -13.17 -16.82
C TYR A 367 -3.67 -14.28 -16.06
N ALA A 368 -3.69 -14.22 -14.73
CA ALA A 368 -4.32 -15.22 -13.88
C ALA A 368 -5.77 -15.47 -14.29
N GLY A 369 -6.02 -16.69 -14.79
CA GLY A 369 -7.30 -17.19 -15.25
C GLY A 369 -7.84 -18.29 -14.36
N ILE A 370 -8.85 -19.01 -14.86
CA ILE A 370 -9.43 -20.16 -14.18
C ILE A 370 -8.39 -21.29 -14.05
N ASP A 371 -7.51 -21.45 -15.03
CA ASP A 371 -6.47 -22.49 -15.02
C ASP A 371 -5.48 -22.33 -13.86
N GLU A 372 -5.15 -21.10 -13.48
CA GLU A 372 -4.29 -20.82 -12.34
C GLU A 372 -5.00 -21.19 -11.03
N LEU A 373 -6.30 -20.89 -10.90
CA LEU A 373 -7.09 -21.31 -9.74
C LEU A 373 -7.16 -22.84 -9.62
N VAL A 374 -7.33 -23.56 -10.73
CA VAL A 374 -7.31 -25.01 -10.75
C VAL A 374 -5.94 -25.55 -10.34
N THR A 375 -4.86 -24.92 -10.82
CA THR A 375 -3.48 -25.29 -10.45
C THR A 375 -3.23 -25.11 -8.96
N ILE A 376 -3.66 -23.97 -8.40
CA ILE A 376 -3.58 -23.70 -6.95
C ILE A 376 -4.41 -24.74 -6.19
N ALA A 377 -5.66 -24.98 -6.58
CA ALA A 377 -6.54 -25.96 -5.92
C ALA A 377 -5.91 -27.35 -5.87
N LYS A 378 -5.42 -27.87 -7.01
CA LYS A 378 -4.76 -29.18 -7.07
C LYS A 378 -3.52 -29.24 -6.19
N SER A 379 -2.68 -28.20 -6.25
CA SER A 379 -1.44 -28.13 -5.47
C SER A 379 -1.71 -28.07 -3.97
N THR A 380 -2.70 -27.28 -3.54
CA THR A 380 -3.10 -27.19 -2.13
C THR A 380 -3.73 -28.49 -1.63
N VAL A 381 -4.60 -29.13 -2.42
CA VAL A 381 -5.20 -30.43 -2.01
C VAL A 381 -4.12 -31.50 -1.83
N LEU A 382 -3.17 -31.59 -2.76
CA LEU A 382 -2.05 -32.52 -2.66
C LEU A 382 -1.13 -32.17 -1.48
N GLY A 383 -0.73 -30.90 -1.35
CA GLY A 383 0.14 -30.41 -0.29
C GLY A 383 -0.47 -30.65 1.10
N SER A 384 -1.70 -30.20 1.32
CA SER A 384 -2.40 -30.36 2.60
C SER A 384 -2.71 -31.82 2.90
N GLY A 385 -3.01 -32.64 1.88
CA GLY A 385 -3.19 -34.08 2.03
C GLY A 385 -1.91 -34.77 2.51
N ILE A 386 -0.78 -34.51 1.85
CA ILE A 386 0.53 -35.08 2.21
C ILE A 386 0.97 -34.57 3.58
N ALA A 387 0.84 -33.27 3.85
CA ALA A 387 1.20 -32.67 5.13
C ALA A 387 0.36 -33.25 6.27
N GLY A 388 -0.96 -33.36 6.08
CA GLY A 388 -1.87 -33.98 7.03
C GLY A 388 -1.50 -35.43 7.32
N MET A 389 -1.26 -36.25 6.29
CA MET A 389 -0.85 -37.65 6.46
C MET A 389 0.51 -37.78 7.16
N ALA A 390 1.51 -36.98 6.77
CA ALA A 390 2.84 -37.00 7.36
C ALA A 390 2.78 -36.60 8.85
N ILE A 391 2.12 -35.48 9.17
CA ILE A 391 1.97 -35.00 10.55
C ILE A 391 1.20 -36.01 11.40
N LEU A 392 0.06 -36.53 10.92
CA LEU A 392 -0.72 -37.51 11.67
C LEU A 392 0.07 -38.81 11.92
N SER A 393 0.86 -39.26 10.94
CA SER A 393 1.69 -40.47 11.08
C SER A 393 2.83 -40.29 12.07
N LEU A 394 3.58 -39.17 11.98
CA LEU A 394 4.70 -38.85 12.87
C LEU A 394 4.25 -38.72 14.33
N TYR A 395 3.06 -38.17 14.56
CA TYR A 395 2.47 -38.01 15.89
C TYR A 395 1.56 -39.19 16.29
N ARG A 396 1.60 -40.32 15.56
CA ARG A 396 0.85 -41.55 15.85
C ARG A 396 -0.64 -41.30 16.09
N PHE A 397 -1.26 -40.43 15.29
CA PHE A 397 -2.66 -40.02 15.39
C PHE A 397 -3.07 -39.32 16.69
N ASN A 398 -2.12 -39.01 17.58
CA ASN A 398 -2.31 -38.18 18.78
C ASN A 398 -1.95 -36.70 18.54
N GLY A 399 -1.69 -36.34 17.29
CA GLY A 399 -1.31 -34.99 16.86
C GLY A 399 -2.51 -34.05 16.68
N PRO A 400 -2.43 -33.11 15.73
CA PRO A 400 -3.49 -32.13 15.48
C PRO A 400 -4.82 -32.80 15.11
N SER A 401 -5.94 -32.14 15.43
CA SER A 401 -7.26 -32.59 14.99
C SER A 401 -7.34 -32.71 13.47
N ARG A 402 -7.99 -33.76 12.97
CA ARG A 402 -8.23 -33.97 11.52
C ARG A 402 -8.99 -32.79 10.90
N GLY A 403 -9.90 -32.18 11.67
CA GLY A 403 -10.63 -30.99 11.25
C GLY A 403 -9.72 -29.79 11.01
N VAL A 404 -8.63 -29.65 11.76
CA VAL A 404 -7.64 -28.58 11.57
C VAL A 404 -6.91 -28.76 10.23
N MET A 405 -6.58 -30.00 9.85
CA MET A 405 -5.90 -30.29 8.58
C MET A 405 -6.77 -29.97 7.37
N ILE A 406 -8.05 -30.34 7.41
CA ILE A 406 -9.00 -30.03 6.34
C ILE A 406 -9.21 -28.52 6.24
N LEU A 407 -9.45 -27.87 7.39
CA LEU A 407 -9.67 -26.43 7.44
C LEU A 407 -8.45 -25.64 6.96
N ASN A 408 -7.24 -26.10 7.30
CA ASN A 408 -5.98 -25.52 6.81
C ASN A 408 -5.92 -25.52 5.28
N GLY A 409 -6.19 -26.65 4.62
CA GLY A 409 -6.15 -26.72 3.16
C GLY A 409 -7.15 -25.78 2.48
N ILE A 410 -8.36 -25.65 3.04
CA ILE A 410 -9.36 -24.69 2.55
C ILE A 410 -8.83 -23.26 2.70
N LEU A 411 -8.29 -22.91 3.87
CA LEU A 411 -7.79 -21.56 4.14
C LEU A 411 -6.58 -21.21 3.27
N ILE A 412 -5.63 -22.13 3.08
CA ILE A 412 -4.48 -21.96 2.19
C ILE A 412 -4.96 -21.67 0.77
N PHE A 413 -5.88 -22.48 0.25
CA PHE A 413 -6.43 -22.30 -1.09
C PHE A 413 -7.06 -20.91 -1.22
N LEU A 414 -7.94 -20.52 -0.29
CA LEU A 414 -8.62 -19.23 -0.33
C LEU A 414 -7.64 -18.06 -0.27
N MET A 415 -6.65 -18.10 0.63
CA MET A 415 -5.69 -17.02 0.80
C MET A 415 -4.76 -16.87 -0.41
N VAL A 416 -4.22 -17.98 -0.92
CA VAL A 416 -3.34 -17.97 -2.10
C VAL A 416 -4.14 -17.55 -3.33
N ALA A 417 -5.32 -18.11 -3.57
CA ALA A 417 -6.20 -17.72 -4.68
C ALA A 417 -6.56 -16.23 -4.62
N ALA A 418 -6.97 -15.73 -3.44
CA ALA A 418 -7.28 -14.32 -3.24
C ALA A 418 -6.08 -13.42 -3.54
N SER A 419 -4.87 -13.82 -3.13
CA SER A 419 -3.63 -13.07 -3.42
C SER A 419 -3.31 -12.99 -4.92
N ARG A 420 -3.67 -14.00 -5.73
CA ARG A 420 -3.42 -13.99 -7.17
C ARG A 420 -4.50 -13.22 -7.92
N VAL A 421 -5.76 -13.48 -7.59
CA VAL A 421 -6.93 -12.81 -8.19
C VAL A 421 -6.92 -11.31 -7.91
N SER A 422 -6.44 -10.89 -6.74
CA SER A 422 -6.37 -9.47 -6.39
C SER A 422 -5.50 -8.68 -7.36
N PHE A 423 -4.44 -9.22 -7.98
CA PHE A 423 -3.67 -8.51 -9.01
C PHE A 423 -4.53 -8.08 -10.20
N ARG A 424 -5.45 -8.95 -10.63
CA ARG A 424 -6.37 -8.66 -11.73
C ARG A 424 -7.36 -7.57 -11.34
N PHE A 425 -7.96 -7.68 -10.16
CA PHE A 425 -8.92 -6.69 -9.67
C PHE A 425 -8.28 -5.34 -9.35
N LEU A 426 -7.08 -5.33 -8.77
CA LEU A 426 -6.36 -4.10 -8.46
C LEU A 426 -5.98 -3.37 -9.73
N GLY A 427 -5.58 -4.08 -10.79
CA GLY A 427 -5.38 -3.47 -12.11
C GLY A 427 -6.64 -2.76 -12.61
N THR A 428 -7.82 -3.39 -12.50
CA THR A 428 -9.07 -2.76 -12.93
C THR A 428 -9.55 -1.61 -12.03
N LEU A 429 -9.24 -1.63 -10.73
CA LEU A 429 -9.65 -0.59 -9.77
C LEU A 429 -8.67 0.59 -9.71
N LEU A 430 -7.37 0.34 -9.85
CA LEU A 430 -6.31 1.34 -9.76
C LEU A 430 -6.01 2.02 -11.08
N VAL A 431 -6.18 1.32 -12.21
CA VAL A 431 -6.16 1.95 -13.53
C VAL A 431 -7.48 2.71 -13.68
N GLY A 432 -7.53 3.92 -13.10
CA GLY A 432 -8.45 4.93 -13.62
C GLY A 432 -8.21 5.08 -15.12
N ARG A 433 -9.25 5.47 -15.89
CA ARG A 433 -9.08 5.85 -17.30
C ARG A 433 -7.80 6.68 -17.41
N ARG A 434 -6.72 6.09 -17.95
CA ARG A 434 -5.48 6.83 -18.18
C ARG A 434 -5.91 8.03 -18.99
N LYS A 435 -5.64 9.25 -18.50
CA LYS A 435 -5.90 10.44 -19.30
C LYS A 435 -5.19 10.21 -20.63
N ALA A 436 -5.96 10.28 -21.71
CA ALA A 436 -5.39 10.16 -23.03
C ALA A 436 -4.30 11.23 -23.18
N HIS A 437 -3.34 11.00 -24.06
CA HIS A 437 -2.33 12.00 -24.40
C HIS A 437 -3.04 13.35 -24.70
N PRO A 438 -2.48 14.52 -24.36
CA PRO A 438 -3.13 15.81 -24.66
C PRO A 438 -3.54 15.96 -26.13
N ASP A 439 -2.77 15.34 -27.03
CA ASP A 439 -3.01 15.28 -28.48
C ASP A 439 -3.74 14.00 -28.92
N ALA A 440 -4.34 13.25 -28.00
CA ALA A 440 -5.01 12.02 -28.33
C ALA A 440 -6.27 12.27 -29.14
N ARG A 441 -6.42 11.49 -30.20
CA ARG A 441 -7.52 11.61 -31.15
C ARG A 441 -8.73 10.82 -30.65
N PRO A 442 -9.93 11.42 -30.52
CA PRO A 442 -11.14 10.72 -30.11
C PRO A 442 -11.57 9.74 -31.21
N VAL A 443 -11.69 8.46 -30.87
CA VAL A 443 -12.00 7.40 -31.81
C VAL A 443 -13.13 6.50 -31.33
N LEU A 444 -13.88 5.95 -32.30
CA LEU A 444 -14.89 4.92 -32.06
C LEU A 444 -14.44 3.59 -32.63
N ILE A 445 -14.73 2.49 -31.93
CA ILE A 445 -14.36 1.15 -32.37
C ILE A 445 -15.58 0.48 -33.00
N TYR A 446 -15.51 0.20 -34.30
CA TYR A 446 -16.55 -0.55 -34.99
C TYR A 446 -16.37 -2.07 -34.79
N GLY A 447 -17.40 -2.70 -34.23
CA GLY A 447 -17.47 -4.11 -33.86
C GLY A 447 -17.26 -4.34 -32.36
N ALA A 448 -18.34 -4.57 -31.61
CA ALA A 448 -18.31 -4.91 -30.18
C ALA A 448 -18.25 -6.44 -29.98
N GLY A 449 -17.29 -7.09 -30.63
CA GLY A 449 -16.96 -8.51 -30.46
C GLY A 449 -15.61 -8.71 -29.78
N ASP A 450 -15.07 -9.93 -29.83
CA ASP A 450 -13.76 -10.24 -29.23
C ASP A 450 -12.62 -9.39 -29.81
N GLY A 451 -12.63 -9.16 -31.13
CA GLY A 451 -11.65 -8.29 -31.80
C GLY A 451 -11.71 -6.85 -31.30
N GLY A 452 -12.90 -6.30 -31.06
CA GLY A 452 -13.07 -4.97 -30.48
C GLY A 452 -12.61 -4.91 -29.03
N ALA A 453 -12.93 -5.93 -28.23
CA ALA A 453 -12.48 -6.02 -26.84
C ALA A 453 -10.94 -6.11 -26.73
N MET A 454 -10.29 -6.78 -27.68
CA MET A 454 -8.82 -6.81 -27.78
C MET A 454 -8.28 -5.45 -28.21
N LEU A 455 -8.88 -4.81 -29.21
CA LEU A 455 -8.43 -3.52 -29.75
C LEU A 455 -8.47 -2.42 -28.70
N ILE A 456 -9.57 -2.30 -27.96
CA ILE A 456 -9.63 -1.31 -26.88
C ILE A 456 -8.60 -1.63 -25.79
N GLY A 457 -8.32 -2.92 -25.57
CA GLY A 457 -7.25 -3.35 -24.67
C GLY A 457 -5.88 -2.83 -25.11
N GLU A 458 -5.56 -2.93 -26.40
CA GLU A 458 -4.29 -2.47 -26.95
C GLU A 458 -4.16 -0.94 -26.89
N LEU A 459 -5.21 -0.22 -27.32
CA LEU A 459 -5.24 1.24 -27.29
C LEU A 459 -5.03 1.82 -25.89
N LEU A 460 -5.61 1.17 -24.86
CA LEU A 460 -5.45 1.61 -23.47
C LEU A 460 -4.10 1.22 -22.86
N ASN A 461 -3.50 0.13 -23.33
CA ASN A 461 -2.23 -0.37 -22.78
C ASN A 461 -0.99 0.24 -23.45
N ASN A 462 -1.12 0.78 -24.67
CA ASN A 462 -0.01 1.30 -25.45
C ASN A 462 -0.16 2.81 -25.72
N PRO A 463 0.52 3.67 -24.93
CA PRO A 463 0.43 5.13 -25.05
C PRO A 463 0.91 5.68 -26.40
N ALA A 464 1.70 4.92 -27.16
CA ALA A 464 2.23 5.35 -28.44
C ALA A 464 1.15 5.58 -29.50
N HIS A 465 -0.05 5.01 -29.31
CA HIS A 465 -1.12 5.07 -30.30
C HIS A 465 -1.88 6.40 -30.32
N GLN A 466 -1.68 7.31 -29.35
CA GLN A 466 -2.32 8.65 -29.32
C GLN A 466 -3.83 8.63 -29.65
N TYR A 467 -4.56 7.62 -29.17
CA TYR A 467 -6.00 7.48 -29.38
C TYR A 467 -6.75 7.53 -28.05
N GLU A 468 -7.90 8.20 -28.05
CA GLU A 468 -8.87 8.19 -26.94
C GLU A 468 -10.14 7.45 -27.39
N PRO A 469 -10.30 6.17 -27.01
CA PRO A 469 -11.51 5.44 -27.37
C PRO A 469 -12.71 6.02 -26.61
N LEU A 470 -13.77 6.40 -27.33
CA LEU A 470 -15.02 6.92 -26.76
C LEU A 470 -16.04 5.82 -26.48
N GLY A 471 -16.03 4.76 -27.29
CA GLY A 471 -17.04 3.72 -27.25
C GLY A 471 -16.93 2.72 -28.39
N PHE A 472 -17.86 1.77 -28.39
CA PHE A 472 -18.03 0.81 -29.48
C PHE A 472 -19.24 1.17 -30.33
N ILE A 473 -19.17 0.86 -31.62
CA ILE A 473 -20.32 0.84 -32.52
C ILE A 473 -20.55 -0.59 -32.97
N ASP A 474 -21.78 -1.07 -32.87
CA ASP A 474 -22.17 -2.39 -33.37
C ASP A 474 -23.55 -2.33 -34.07
N ASP A 475 -23.73 -3.19 -35.07
CA ASP A 475 -24.98 -3.34 -35.82
C ASP A 475 -26.02 -4.13 -35.02
N ASP A 476 -25.55 -4.96 -34.09
CA ASP A 476 -26.40 -5.79 -33.26
C ASP A 476 -27.11 -4.97 -32.18
N ARG A 477 -28.41 -4.74 -32.40
CA ARG A 477 -29.31 -4.06 -31.47
C ARG A 477 -29.35 -4.69 -30.08
N THR A 478 -29.04 -5.98 -29.93
CA THR A 478 -29.03 -6.63 -28.62
C THR A 478 -27.85 -6.16 -27.74
N LYS A 479 -26.84 -5.51 -28.34
CA LYS A 479 -25.66 -5.00 -27.65
C LYS A 479 -25.76 -3.50 -27.31
N THR A 480 -26.61 -2.75 -27.99
CA THR A 480 -26.79 -1.31 -27.77
C THR A 480 -27.11 -0.99 -26.30
N GLY A 481 -26.44 0.02 -25.75
CA GLY A 481 -26.58 0.46 -24.36
C GLY A 481 -25.82 -0.39 -23.34
N LYS A 482 -25.26 -1.54 -23.73
CA LYS A 482 -24.41 -2.35 -22.83
C LYS A 482 -23.00 -1.78 -22.76
N LEU A 483 -22.26 -2.17 -21.72
CA LEU A 483 -20.86 -1.82 -21.53
C LEU A 483 -19.96 -2.99 -21.93
N LEU A 484 -18.93 -2.72 -22.72
CA LEU A 484 -17.83 -3.63 -23.01
C LEU A 484 -16.53 -3.00 -22.49
N ARG A 485 -15.87 -3.66 -21.52
CA ARG A 485 -14.66 -3.14 -20.82
C ARG A 485 -14.82 -1.71 -20.28
N GLY A 486 -16.03 -1.34 -19.85
CA GLY A 486 -16.34 -0.02 -19.27
C GLY A 486 -16.66 1.08 -20.31
N TYR A 487 -16.77 0.72 -21.59
CA TYR A 487 -17.15 1.59 -22.68
C TYR A 487 -18.52 1.22 -23.24
N GLN A 488 -19.34 2.21 -23.54
CA GLN A 488 -20.70 2.01 -24.03
C GLN A 488 -20.69 1.52 -25.49
N ILE A 489 -21.62 0.62 -25.79
CA ILE A 489 -21.88 0.15 -27.14
C ILE A 489 -23.06 0.95 -27.70
N PHE A 490 -22.79 1.74 -28.73
CA PHE A 490 -23.76 2.50 -29.49
C PHE A 490 -24.21 1.71 -30.71
N HIS A 491 -25.43 1.97 -31.16
CA HIS A 491 -25.91 1.46 -32.42
C HIS A 491 -25.28 2.22 -33.58
N SER A 492 -25.00 1.57 -34.71
CA SER A 492 -24.39 2.21 -35.89
C SER A 492 -25.21 3.32 -36.54
N ARG A 493 -26.45 3.55 -36.09
CA ARG A 493 -27.28 4.69 -36.54
C ARG A 493 -26.99 5.97 -35.77
N GLU A 494 -26.45 5.87 -34.57
CA GLU A 494 -26.10 6.99 -33.69
C GLU A 494 -24.72 7.57 -34.06
N LEU A 495 -24.02 6.97 -35.04
CA LEU A 495 -22.71 7.42 -35.46
C LEU A 495 -22.68 8.91 -35.88
N PRO A 496 -23.60 9.44 -36.71
CA PRO A 496 -23.58 10.85 -37.09
C PRO A 496 -23.68 11.78 -35.87
N ASP A 497 -24.60 11.47 -34.96
CA ASP A 497 -24.83 12.26 -33.74
C ASP A 497 -23.58 12.25 -32.84
N LEU A 498 -22.92 11.10 -32.70
CA LEU A 498 -21.69 10.96 -31.90
C LEU A 498 -20.51 11.72 -32.50
N ILE A 499 -20.40 11.79 -33.83
CA ILE A 499 -19.35 12.56 -34.51
C ILE A 499 -19.49 14.04 -34.18
N GLU A 500 -20.72 14.57 -34.25
CA GLU A 500 -21.02 15.97 -34.00
C GLU A 500 -20.89 16.33 -32.50
N GLU A 501 -21.40 15.48 -31.61
CA GLU A 501 -21.41 15.73 -30.17
C GLU A 501 -20.02 15.57 -29.52
N HIS A 502 -19.23 14.60 -29.97
CA HIS A 502 -17.96 14.23 -29.32
C HIS A 502 -16.72 14.49 -30.18
N GLY A 503 -16.87 15.06 -31.38
CA GLY A 503 -15.76 15.44 -32.24
C GLY A 503 -14.91 14.26 -32.71
N VAL A 504 -15.53 13.09 -32.96
CA VAL A 504 -14.85 11.85 -33.35
C VAL A 504 -14.01 12.10 -34.62
N THR A 505 -12.72 11.78 -34.57
CA THR A 505 -11.81 12.01 -35.71
C THR A 505 -11.62 10.79 -36.59
N GLU A 506 -11.71 9.58 -36.02
CA GLU A 506 -11.43 8.34 -36.74
C GLU A 506 -12.26 7.16 -36.19
N VAL A 507 -12.66 6.24 -37.08
CA VAL A 507 -13.32 4.98 -36.72
C VAL A 507 -12.37 3.81 -36.92
N LEU A 508 -12.05 3.11 -35.83
CA LEU A 508 -11.19 1.93 -35.85
C LEU A 508 -12.02 0.66 -36.03
N ILE A 509 -11.81 -0.03 -37.14
CA ILE A 509 -12.58 -1.22 -37.51
C ILE A 509 -11.87 -2.47 -36.98
N SER A 510 -12.53 -3.18 -36.05
CA SER A 510 -12.05 -4.46 -35.49
C SER A 510 -12.75 -5.69 -36.07
N SER A 511 -13.91 -5.51 -36.72
CA SER A 511 -14.66 -6.59 -37.35
C SER A 511 -14.06 -6.99 -38.70
N LEU A 512 -13.94 -8.30 -38.93
CA LEU A 512 -13.59 -8.86 -40.25
C LEU A 512 -14.75 -8.77 -41.26
N LYS A 513 -15.98 -8.58 -40.77
CA LYS A 513 -17.21 -8.50 -41.57
C LYS A 513 -17.78 -7.10 -41.44
N VAL A 514 -17.24 -6.16 -42.21
CA VAL A 514 -17.87 -4.85 -42.42
C VAL A 514 -18.36 -4.81 -43.86
N GLY A 515 -19.66 -4.59 -44.05
CA GLY A 515 -20.26 -4.46 -45.38
C GLY A 515 -19.78 -3.20 -46.10
N GLU A 516 -19.71 -3.24 -47.43
CA GLU A 516 -19.25 -2.09 -48.24
C GLU A 516 -20.11 -0.84 -48.04
N GLU A 517 -21.42 -1.01 -47.88
CA GLU A 517 -22.38 0.06 -47.57
C GLU A 517 -21.96 0.88 -46.34
N ARG A 518 -21.40 0.23 -45.30
CA ARG A 518 -20.96 0.91 -44.08
C ARG A 518 -19.65 1.69 -44.30
N LEU A 519 -18.74 1.18 -45.13
CA LEU A 519 -17.53 1.89 -45.51
C LEU A 519 -17.86 3.14 -46.34
N GLU A 520 -18.85 3.05 -47.22
CA GLU A 520 -19.38 4.21 -47.95
C GLU A 520 -20.04 5.21 -47.02
N GLN A 521 -20.80 4.74 -46.02
CA GLN A 521 -21.37 5.61 -45.00
C GLN A 521 -20.28 6.41 -44.25
N PHE A 522 -19.18 5.77 -43.82
CA PHE A 522 -18.07 6.48 -43.18
C PHE A 522 -17.46 7.55 -44.09
N LYS A 523 -17.28 7.25 -45.39
CA LYS A 523 -16.81 8.23 -46.38
C LYS A 523 -17.79 9.39 -46.56
N SER A 524 -19.09 9.12 -46.62
CA SER A 524 -20.12 10.16 -46.78
C SER A 524 -20.20 11.12 -45.58
N LEU A 525 -19.87 10.63 -44.39
CA LEU A 525 -19.79 11.42 -43.15
C LEU A 525 -18.44 12.16 -43.02
N GLY A 526 -17.53 12.01 -43.99
CA GLY A 526 -16.22 12.68 -43.99
C GLY A 526 -15.26 12.16 -42.92
N ILE A 527 -15.51 10.98 -42.35
CA ILE A 527 -14.70 10.43 -41.26
C ILE A 527 -13.62 9.47 -41.78
N GLU A 528 -12.41 9.60 -41.25
CA GLU A 528 -11.35 8.63 -41.53
C GLU A 528 -11.65 7.30 -40.84
N PHE A 529 -11.32 6.18 -41.50
CA PHE A 529 -11.44 4.86 -40.88
C PHE A 529 -10.21 4.01 -41.16
N ARG A 530 -9.82 3.21 -40.17
CA ARG A 530 -8.66 2.32 -40.26
C ARG A 530 -9.01 0.93 -39.78
N ARG A 531 -8.68 -0.08 -40.58
CA ARG A 531 -8.81 -1.48 -40.17
C ARG A 531 -7.63 -1.85 -39.29
N MET A 532 -7.92 -2.26 -38.06
CA MET A 532 -6.93 -2.70 -37.10
C MET A 532 -7.00 -4.22 -37.01
N ARG A 533 -5.95 -4.92 -37.49
CA ARG A 533 -5.82 -6.37 -37.33
C ARG A 533 -4.84 -6.67 -36.20
N ILE A 534 -5.35 -7.19 -35.11
CA ILE A 534 -4.51 -7.71 -34.03
C ILE A 534 -4.04 -9.10 -34.46
N HIS A 535 -2.76 -9.19 -34.82
CA HIS A 535 -2.12 -10.48 -35.04
C HIS A 535 -1.74 -11.01 -33.66
N ILE A 536 -2.37 -12.11 -33.27
CA ILE A 536 -1.96 -12.89 -32.10
C ILE A 536 -0.89 -13.83 -32.65
N GLU A 537 0.39 -13.49 -32.45
CA GLU A 537 1.50 -14.40 -32.71
C GLU A 537 1.55 -15.55 -31.69
#